data_AF-A0A514WZ11-F1
#
_entry.id   AF-A0A514WZ11-F1
#
_cell.length_a   1.000
_cell.length_b   1.000
_cell.length_c   1.000
_cell.angle_alpha   90.00
_cell.angle_beta   90.00
_cell.angle_gamma   90.00
#
_symmetry.space_group_name_H-M   'P 1'
#
loop_
_entity.id
_entity.type
_entity.pdbx_description
1 polymer ?
#
loop_
_entity_poly.entity_id
_entity_poly.type
_entity_poly.pdbx_seq_one_letter_code
_entity_poly.pdbx_strand_id
1 'polypeptide(L)'
;MKKRYLVLPLFLAACASNPNKAEKLDTEMKKSEDMGGGVVLGLNEKDEMVMQKKVRLADYVKQLQYEVYGLEDNIYGSDDGNRGLWGVLEECQTNENSAEIGGEGTYVKMPEKARLTDREDQFQKIGLDEKKNLVAISTDYLKDRIRRFENYKATYKKRKDWYETQIKICNANVNRKNYKAKQAALDLSKYPQIVNTTSELDQYVCRYVKQGAKLNDLVKVALNKQWIMKEDYDQDQPVNSQRIVDSNQAERQNVIRVGGWALAYDSGAKFSELEAGTNPTLKSWMNDSADIVPGAKNCLRKGSNVWNN
;
A
#
# COMPACT_ATOMS: atom_id res chain seq x y z
N MET A 1 -12.95 73.04 36.14
CA MET A 1 -12.35 71.89 36.86
C MET A 1 -11.40 71.15 35.93
N LYS A 2 -10.08 71.23 36.15
CA LYS A 2 -9.06 70.60 35.28
C LYS A 2 -8.67 69.24 35.88
N LYS A 3 -9.06 68.13 35.23
CA LYS A 3 -8.64 66.77 35.60
C LYS A 3 -7.17 66.58 35.19
N ARG A 4 -6.29 66.45 36.19
CA ARG A 4 -4.88 66.07 36.01
C ARG A 4 -4.82 64.53 35.96
N TYR A 5 -4.49 63.97 34.79
CA TYR A 5 -4.22 62.55 34.66
C TYR A 5 -2.78 62.27 35.11
N LEU A 6 -2.65 61.45 36.15
CA LEU A 6 -1.38 60.95 36.67
C LEU A 6 -0.90 59.82 35.75
N VAL A 7 0.05 60.12 34.86
CA VAL A 7 0.71 59.12 34.01
C VAL A 7 1.73 58.37 34.87
N LEU A 8 1.39 57.13 35.25
CA LEU A 8 2.28 56.22 35.98
C LEU A 8 3.24 55.55 34.98
N PRO A 9 4.55 55.79 35.03
CA PRO A 9 5.49 55.14 34.10
C PRO A 9 5.73 53.71 34.57
N LEU A 10 5.12 52.75 33.87
CA LEU A 10 5.35 51.32 34.05
C LEU A 10 6.75 50.98 33.50
N PHE A 11 7.79 51.10 34.33
CA PHE A 11 9.13 50.60 34.04
C PHE A 11 9.11 49.06 34.07
N LEU A 12 8.71 48.46 32.95
CA LEU A 12 8.94 47.04 32.67
C LEU A 12 10.43 46.87 32.39
N ALA A 13 11.22 46.65 33.45
CA ALA A 13 12.57 46.11 33.36
C ALA A 13 12.46 44.65 32.87
N ALA A 14 12.27 44.47 31.56
CA ALA A 14 12.46 43.19 30.89
C ALA A 14 13.97 42.90 30.88
N CYS A 15 14.49 42.41 32.01
CA CYS A 15 15.80 41.80 32.04
C CYS A 15 15.82 40.72 30.97
N ALA A 16 16.58 40.96 29.91
CA ALA A 16 16.79 40.02 28.82
C ALA A 16 17.47 38.77 29.38
N SER A 17 16.64 37.83 29.84
CA SER A 17 17.07 36.48 30.18
C SER A 17 17.60 35.86 28.89
N ASN A 18 18.92 35.61 28.83
CA ASN A 18 19.51 34.88 27.72
C ASN A 18 18.95 33.44 27.73
N PRO A 19 18.10 33.05 26.76
CA PRO A 19 17.43 31.75 26.76
C PRO A 19 18.40 30.57 26.57
N ASN A 20 19.66 30.85 26.22
CA ASN A 20 20.71 29.88 25.97
C ASN A 20 21.71 29.74 27.12
N LYS A 21 21.48 30.41 28.26
CA LYS A 21 22.30 30.22 29.46
C LYS A 21 22.05 28.83 30.05
N ALA A 22 23.12 28.08 30.34
CA ALA A 22 23.02 26.77 30.98
C ALA A 22 22.57 26.91 32.44
N GLU A 23 21.57 26.13 32.83
CA GLU A 23 21.10 26.03 34.21
C GLU A 23 21.91 24.96 34.95
N LYS A 24 22.13 25.17 36.25
CA LYS A 24 22.77 24.16 37.11
C LYS A 24 21.73 23.08 37.41
N LEU A 25 21.96 21.87 36.94
CA LEU A 25 21.10 20.72 37.22
C LEU A 25 21.64 19.97 38.44
N ASP A 26 20.76 19.69 39.40
CA ASP A 26 21.06 18.71 40.43
C ASP A 26 20.89 17.30 39.84
N THR A 27 21.95 16.50 39.90
CA THR A 27 22.00 15.16 39.29
C THR A 27 22.41 14.09 40.29
N GLU A 28 22.42 14.42 41.58
CA GLU A 28 22.65 13.45 42.63
C GLU A 28 21.40 12.58 42.83
N MET A 29 21.61 11.28 42.97
CA MET A 29 20.55 10.30 43.22
C MET A 29 20.97 9.38 44.36
N LYS A 30 20.02 9.01 45.22
CA LYS A 30 20.27 8.03 46.28
C LYS A 30 20.27 6.63 45.66
N LYS A 31 21.17 5.75 46.13
CA LYS A 31 21.26 4.35 45.68
C LYS A 31 21.33 4.20 44.16
N SER A 32 22.15 5.03 43.51
CA SER A 32 22.30 4.99 42.05
C SER A 32 23.04 3.74 41.59
N GLU A 33 22.50 3.08 40.56
CA GLU A 33 23.12 1.97 39.84
C GLU A 33 23.30 2.37 38.36
N ASP A 34 24.51 2.16 37.83
CA ASP A 34 24.81 2.41 36.42
C ASP A 34 24.30 1.23 35.57
N MET A 35 23.41 1.53 34.63
CA MET A 35 22.79 0.56 33.72
C MET A 35 23.55 0.46 32.39
N GLY A 36 24.65 1.20 32.22
CA GLY A 36 25.41 1.32 30.99
C GLY A 36 24.85 2.37 30.02
N GLY A 37 25.67 2.78 29.04
CA GLY A 37 25.25 3.73 27.99
C GLY A 37 24.88 5.13 28.51
N GLY A 38 25.41 5.53 29.68
CA GLY A 38 25.11 6.81 30.31
C GLY A 38 23.74 6.87 30.99
N VAL A 39 23.09 5.72 31.22
CA VAL A 39 21.84 5.60 31.96
C VAL A 39 22.13 5.20 33.40
N VAL A 40 21.58 5.95 34.34
CA VAL A 40 21.68 5.67 35.78
C VAL A 40 20.27 5.54 36.34
N LEU A 41 20.01 4.47 37.09
CA LEU A 41 18.75 4.25 37.81
C LEU A 41 19.00 4.55 39.29
N GLY A 42 18.09 5.26 39.95
CA GLY A 42 18.23 5.56 41.38
C GLY A 42 16.94 6.07 42.00
N LEU A 43 17.02 6.51 43.26
CA LEU A 43 15.93 7.14 43.98
C LEU A 43 16.14 8.65 44.04
N ASN A 44 15.08 9.43 43.80
CA ASN A 44 15.10 10.88 44.00
C ASN A 44 14.95 11.25 45.50
N GLU A 45 14.83 12.54 45.81
CA GLU A 45 14.68 13.00 47.20
C GLU A 45 13.42 12.47 47.91
N LYS A 46 12.38 12.12 47.14
CA LYS A 46 11.09 11.60 47.60
C LYS A 46 11.03 10.06 47.63
N ASP A 47 12.17 9.40 47.47
CA ASP A 47 12.30 7.94 47.38
C ASP A 47 11.50 7.31 46.20
N GLU A 48 11.25 8.08 45.13
CA GLU A 48 10.67 7.56 43.89
C GLU A 48 11.78 7.05 42.97
N MET A 49 11.55 5.92 42.28
CA MET A 49 12.47 5.41 41.27
C MET A 49 12.51 6.33 40.05
N VAL A 50 13.68 6.87 39.74
CA VAL A 50 13.92 7.73 38.59
C VAL A 50 15.09 7.19 37.78
N MET A 51 14.90 7.17 36.46
CA MET A 51 15.96 6.87 35.50
C MET A 51 16.47 8.19 34.92
N GLN A 52 17.76 8.45 35.03
CA GLN A 52 18.43 9.60 34.42
C GLN A 52 19.37 9.14 33.30
N LYS A 53 19.28 9.78 32.13
CA LYS A 53 20.22 9.56 31.02
C LYS A 53 21.09 10.80 30.85
N LYS A 54 22.39 10.68 31.13
CA LYS A 54 23.38 11.75 30.93
C LYS A 54 23.99 11.60 29.54
N VAL A 55 23.77 12.59 28.68
CA VAL A 55 24.33 12.61 27.32
C VAL A 55 25.09 13.91 27.13
N ARG A 56 26.27 13.84 26.51
CA ARG A 56 26.98 15.04 26.06
C ARG A 56 26.16 15.67 24.94
N LEU A 57 25.80 16.94 25.07
CA LEU A 57 24.92 17.61 24.08
C LEU A 57 25.49 17.56 22.65
N ALA A 58 26.82 17.60 22.50
CA ALA A 58 27.46 17.43 21.19
C ALA A 58 27.17 16.06 20.56
N ASP A 59 27.22 14.99 21.34
CA ASP A 59 26.92 13.63 20.88
C ASP A 59 25.43 13.48 20.54
N TYR A 60 24.55 14.11 21.33
CA TYR A 60 23.11 14.12 21.06
C TYR A 60 22.78 14.86 19.76
N VAL A 61 23.40 16.02 19.51
CA VAL A 61 23.24 16.75 18.23
C VAL A 61 23.70 15.90 17.06
N LYS A 62 24.85 15.23 17.18
CA LYS A 62 25.36 14.34 16.13
C LYS A 62 24.41 13.18 15.85
N GLN A 63 23.87 12.56 16.90
CA GLN A 63 22.85 11.50 16.76
C GLN A 63 21.59 12.03 16.06
N LEU A 64 21.06 13.18 16.51
CA LEU A 64 19.90 13.81 15.89
C LEU A 64 20.13 14.14 14.41
N GLN A 65 21.32 14.63 14.07
CA GLN A 65 21.70 14.92 12.69
C GLN A 65 21.66 13.67 11.82
N TYR A 66 22.27 12.56 12.27
CA TYR A 66 22.20 11.29 11.54
C TYR A 66 20.77 10.77 11.39
N GLU A 67 19.95 10.87 12.44
CA GLU A 67 18.56 10.44 12.37
C GLU A 67 17.72 11.28 11.39
N VAL A 68 17.94 12.60 11.38
CA VAL A 68 17.22 13.52 10.48
C VAL A 68 17.65 13.31 9.03
N TYR A 69 18.95 13.18 8.75
CA TYR A 69 19.43 12.92 7.40
C TYR A 69 19.00 11.52 6.91
N GLY A 70 19.07 10.50 7.76
CA GLY A 70 18.55 9.18 7.43
C GLY A 70 17.05 9.17 7.13
N LEU A 71 16.25 9.98 7.85
CA LEU A 71 14.84 10.17 7.54
C LEU A 71 14.62 10.90 6.22
N GLU A 72 15.41 11.94 5.95
CA GLU A 72 15.36 12.68 4.71
C GLU A 72 15.67 11.81 3.50
N ASP A 73 16.76 11.04 3.56
CA ASP A 73 17.15 10.09 2.51
C ASP A 73 16.11 8.98 2.31
N ASN A 74 15.50 8.49 3.41
CA ASN A 74 14.41 7.53 3.31
C ASN A 74 13.20 8.10 2.56
N ILE A 75 12.88 9.38 2.79
CA ILE A 75 11.73 10.04 2.17
C ILE A 75 12.03 10.44 0.73
N TYR A 76 13.14 11.12 0.48
CA TYR A 76 13.44 11.80 -0.79
C TYR A 76 14.49 11.10 -1.66
N GLY A 77 15.12 10.06 -1.13
CA GLY A 77 16.25 9.41 -1.75
C GLY A 77 17.57 10.09 -1.44
N SER A 78 18.65 9.33 -1.63
CA SER A 78 20.03 9.79 -1.51
C SER A 78 20.68 9.92 -2.88
N ASP A 79 21.80 10.63 -2.94
CA ASP A 79 22.55 10.81 -4.20
C ASP A 79 23.21 9.50 -4.68
N ASP A 80 23.35 8.51 -3.79
CA ASP A 80 23.86 7.17 -4.09
C ASP A 80 22.87 6.26 -4.84
N GLY A 81 21.70 6.79 -5.25
CA GLY A 81 20.74 6.10 -6.12
C GLY A 81 19.55 5.46 -5.40
N ASN A 82 19.42 5.62 -4.07
CA ASN A 82 18.15 5.32 -3.41
C ASN A 82 17.09 6.35 -3.85
N ARG A 83 15.95 5.90 -4.38
CA ARG A 83 14.86 6.79 -4.83
C ARG A 83 13.99 7.32 -3.68
N GLY A 84 14.08 6.71 -2.51
CA GLY A 84 13.24 7.00 -1.34
C GLY A 84 11.75 6.76 -1.59
N LEU A 85 10.92 7.08 -0.61
CA LEU A 85 9.47 6.96 -0.72
C LEU A 85 8.88 7.87 -1.80
N TRP A 86 9.47 9.04 -2.02
CA TRP A 86 9.06 9.98 -3.06
C TRP A 86 9.15 9.34 -4.44
N GLY A 87 10.27 8.70 -4.78
CA GLY A 87 10.44 8.06 -6.09
C GLY A 87 9.65 6.77 -6.25
N VAL A 88 9.41 6.04 -5.14
CA VAL A 88 8.47 4.89 -5.15
C VAL A 88 7.05 5.34 -5.45
N LEU A 89 6.61 6.47 -4.87
CA LEU A 89 5.30 7.04 -5.16
C LEU A 89 5.19 7.53 -6.61
N GLU A 90 6.23 8.20 -7.12
CA GLU A 90 6.30 8.64 -8.52
C GLU A 90 6.13 7.47 -9.50
N GLU A 91 6.87 6.38 -9.29
CA GLU A 91 6.75 5.17 -10.10
C GLU A 91 5.35 4.57 -10.00
N CYS A 92 4.78 4.50 -8.80
CA CYS A 92 3.43 3.99 -8.61
C CYS A 92 2.39 4.83 -9.38
N GLN A 93 2.47 6.16 -9.29
CA GLN A 93 1.53 7.05 -9.99
C GLN A 93 1.70 6.96 -11.51
N THR A 94 2.93 6.78 -11.98
CA THR A 94 3.22 6.52 -13.40
C THR A 94 2.56 5.21 -13.86
N ASN A 95 2.71 4.15 -13.08
CA ASN A 95 2.08 2.86 -13.35
C ASN A 95 0.55 2.96 -13.31
N GLU A 96 0.00 3.66 -12.30
CA GLU A 96 -1.43 3.92 -12.17
C GLU A 96 -2.01 4.62 -13.40
N ASN A 97 -1.23 5.52 -14.00
CA ASN A 97 -1.65 6.27 -15.17
C ASN A 97 -1.23 5.62 -16.50
N SER A 98 -0.59 4.44 -16.50
CA SER A 98 -0.17 3.78 -17.74
C SER A 98 -1.37 3.37 -18.61
N ALA A 99 -1.22 3.56 -19.93
CA ALA A 99 -2.25 3.19 -20.91
C ALA A 99 -2.56 1.68 -20.89
N GLU A 100 -1.57 0.85 -20.58
CA GLU A 100 -1.69 -0.62 -20.49
C GLU A 100 -2.77 -1.08 -19.51
N ILE A 101 -2.97 -0.33 -18.43
CA ILE A 101 -3.95 -0.65 -17.39
C ILE A 101 -5.18 0.26 -17.44
N GLY A 102 -5.37 1.00 -18.55
CA GLY A 102 -6.48 1.90 -18.77
C GLY A 102 -6.33 3.29 -18.13
N GLY A 103 -5.10 3.75 -17.89
CA GLY A 103 -4.78 5.14 -17.57
C GLY A 103 -4.62 6.01 -18.83
N GLU A 104 -4.29 7.29 -18.65
CA GLU A 104 -4.16 8.25 -19.75
C GLU A 104 -2.82 8.14 -20.51
N GLY A 105 -1.84 7.43 -19.97
CA GLY A 105 -0.48 7.34 -20.49
C GLY A 105 0.34 8.63 -20.31
N THR A 106 -0.14 9.58 -19.49
CA THR A 106 0.52 10.86 -19.25
C THR A 106 1.43 10.80 -18.02
N TYR A 107 2.54 11.54 -18.05
CA TYR A 107 3.42 11.65 -16.89
C TYR A 107 2.77 12.53 -15.82
N VAL A 108 2.70 12.03 -14.58
CA VAL A 108 2.18 12.78 -13.44
C VAL A 108 3.33 13.53 -12.78
N LYS A 109 3.32 14.87 -12.89
CA LYS A 109 4.36 15.71 -12.27
C LYS A 109 4.26 15.64 -10.75
N MET A 110 5.31 15.11 -10.13
CA MET A 110 5.44 15.07 -8.68
C MET A 110 5.75 16.46 -8.09
N PRO A 111 5.34 16.71 -6.83
CA PRO A 111 5.72 17.93 -6.13
C PRO A 111 7.24 17.94 -5.86
N GLU A 112 7.81 19.15 -5.83
CA GLU A 112 9.23 19.35 -5.55
C GLU A 112 9.63 18.80 -4.17
N LYS A 113 10.86 18.27 -4.08
CA LYS A 113 11.42 17.74 -2.84
C LYS A 113 11.68 18.90 -1.88
N ALA A 114 10.91 18.97 -0.80
CA ALA A 114 11.05 20.03 0.20
C ALA A 114 12.06 19.65 1.29
N ARG A 115 13.34 19.50 0.94
CA ARG A 115 14.42 19.24 1.92
C ARG A 115 14.61 20.45 2.83
N LEU A 116 14.68 20.20 4.14
CA LEU A 116 14.74 21.22 5.20
C LEU A 116 16.17 21.44 5.71
N THR A 117 17.08 20.51 5.40
CA THR A 117 18.44 20.41 5.94
C THR A 117 19.51 21.02 5.05
N ASP A 118 19.18 21.36 3.79
CA ASP A 118 20.10 21.83 2.74
C ASP A 118 20.99 23.03 3.14
N ARG A 119 20.68 23.69 4.26
CA ARG A 119 21.41 24.88 4.77
C ARG A 119 22.24 24.61 6.03
N GLU A 120 22.21 23.41 6.62
CA GLU A 120 22.92 23.13 7.88
C GLU A 120 24.44 22.99 7.70
N ASP A 121 24.91 22.64 6.49
CA ASP A 121 26.34 22.47 6.19
C ASP A 121 27.01 23.76 5.68
N GLN A 122 26.27 24.86 5.60
CA GLN A 122 26.82 26.14 5.13
C GLN A 122 27.54 26.86 6.28
N PHE A 123 28.86 27.02 6.12
CA PHE A 123 29.65 27.83 7.05
C PHE A 123 29.19 29.28 7.02
N GLN A 124 28.91 29.85 8.21
CA GLN A 124 28.46 31.24 8.31
C GLN A 124 29.59 32.24 8.07
N LYS A 125 30.82 31.91 8.48
CA LYS A 125 31.99 32.77 8.34
C LYS A 125 33.23 31.95 7.97
N ILE A 126 33.98 32.45 7.01
CA ILE A 126 35.30 31.94 6.62
C ILE A 126 36.31 33.05 6.92
N GLY A 127 37.41 32.74 7.59
CA GLY A 127 38.41 33.72 8.01
C GLY A 127 39.74 33.09 8.40
N LEU A 128 40.67 33.90 8.88
CA LEU A 128 41.93 33.41 9.44
C LEU A 128 41.81 33.28 10.96
N ASP A 129 42.32 32.18 11.53
CA ASP A 129 42.43 32.00 12.99
C ASP A 129 43.61 32.81 13.57
N GLU A 130 43.83 32.73 14.89
CA GLU A 130 44.92 33.44 15.57
C GLU A 130 46.32 33.04 15.07
N LYS A 131 46.43 31.89 14.40
CA LYS A 131 47.66 31.33 13.84
C LYS A 131 47.79 31.58 12.33
N LYS A 132 46.90 32.38 11.74
CA LYS A 132 46.81 32.68 10.29
C LYS A 132 46.46 31.46 9.42
N ASN A 133 45.81 30.44 9.97
CA ASN A 133 45.23 29.36 9.17
C ASN A 133 43.84 29.76 8.66
N LEU A 134 43.51 29.38 7.44
CA LEU A 134 42.15 29.54 6.90
C LEU A 134 41.21 28.56 7.61
N VAL A 135 40.23 29.10 8.35
CA VAL A 135 39.24 28.34 9.10
C VAL A 135 37.82 28.82 8.78
N ALA A 136 36.87 27.91 8.89
CA ALA A 136 35.44 28.22 8.81
C ALA A 136 34.81 28.01 10.19
N ILE A 137 34.06 29.00 10.67
CA ILE A 137 33.44 28.99 12.00
C ILE A 137 31.93 29.09 11.85
N SER A 138 31.21 28.20 12.52
CA SER A 138 29.78 28.31 12.75
C SER A 138 29.54 28.56 14.24
N THR A 139 29.09 29.77 14.57
CA THR A 139 28.67 30.11 15.94
C THR A 139 27.17 29.86 16.05
N ASP A 140 26.80 28.68 16.53
CA ASP A 140 25.41 28.33 16.81
C ASP A 140 25.26 27.77 18.23
N TYR A 141 24.16 28.10 18.89
CA TYR A 141 23.86 27.57 20.21
C TYR A 141 23.37 26.13 20.07
N LEU A 142 23.98 25.21 20.83
CA LEU A 142 23.59 23.80 20.80
C LEU A 142 22.09 23.60 21.05
N LYS A 143 21.50 24.38 21.95
CA LYS A 143 20.05 24.34 22.26
C LYS A 143 19.18 24.69 21.05
N ASP A 144 19.56 25.74 20.31
CA ASP A 144 18.83 26.16 19.12
C ASP A 144 18.97 25.13 18.00
N ARG A 145 20.17 24.57 17.81
CA ARG A 145 20.41 23.49 16.86
C ARG A 145 19.60 22.23 17.19
N ILE A 146 19.60 21.78 18.45
CA ILE A 146 18.78 20.64 18.90
C ILE A 146 17.31 20.89 18.56
N ARG A 147 16.77 22.05 18.93
CA ARG A 147 15.37 22.40 18.65
C ARG A 147 15.05 22.39 17.15
N ARG A 148 15.96 22.89 16.29
CA ARG A 148 15.78 22.83 14.83
C ARG A 148 15.73 21.37 14.34
N PHE A 149 16.71 20.55 14.72
CA PHE A 149 16.74 19.14 14.30
C PHE A 149 15.55 18.33 14.82
N GLU A 150 15.07 18.59 16.04
CA GLU A 150 13.84 17.97 16.56
C GLU A 150 12.60 18.36 15.73
N ASN A 151 12.51 19.63 15.30
CA ASN A 151 11.45 20.09 14.41
C ASN A 151 11.54 19.45 13.01
N TYR A 152 12.75 19.32 12.46
CA TYR A 152 12.98 18.62 11.20
C TYR A 152 12.56 17.15 11.31
N LYS A 153 13.00 16.46 12.36
CA LYS A 153 12.61 15.07 12.66
C LYS A 153 11.09 14.90 12.75
N ALA A 154 10.41 15.78 13.48
CA ALA A 154 8.95 15.74 13.60
C ALA A 154 8.25 15.94 12.25
N THR A 155 8.74 16.88 11.44
CA THR A 155 8.22 17.14 10.09
C THR A 155 8.43 15.95 9.16
N TYR A 156 9.63 15.36 9.18
CA TYR A 156 9.94 14.20 8.35
C TYR A 156 9.16 12.96 8.75
N LYS A 157 8.95 12.70 10.04
CA LYS A 157 8.07 11.59 10.46
C LYS A 157 6.66 11.72 9.87
N LYS A 158 6.04 12.90 9.96
CA LYS A 158 4.72 13.15 9.38
C LYS A 158 4.70 12.96 7.86
N ARG A 159 5.76 13.40 7.17
CA ARG A 159 5.89 13.22 5.71
C ARG A 159 6.08 11.77 5.34
N LYS A 160 6.91 11.03 6.08
CA LYS A 160 7.11 9.59 5.90
C LYS A 160 5.78 8.85 5.96
N ASP A 161 5.01 9.06 7.04
CA ASP A 161 3.71 8.43 7.24
C ASP A 161 2.76 8.77 6.07
N TRP A 162 2.75 10.04 5.64
CA TRP A 162 1.95 10.48 4.51
C TRP A 162 2.34 9.75 3.20
N TYR A 163 3.63 9.68 2.86
CA TYR A 163 4.10 8.98 1.66
C TYR A 163 3.76 7.48 1.72
N GLU A 164 3.97 6.82 2.86
CA GLU A 164 3.61 5.40 3.02
C GLU A 164 2.11 5.16 2.80
N THR A 165 1.25 6.06 3.32
CA THR A 165 -0.19 6.00 3.06
C THR A 165 -0.52 6.22 1.58
N GLN A 166 0.08 7.22 0.93
CA GLN A 166 -0.15 7.47 -0.50
C GLN A 166 0.30 6.30 -1.38
N ILE A 167 1.43 5.69 -1.08
CA ILE A 167 1.93 4.50 -1.79
C ILE A 167 0.93 3.33 -1.67
N LYS A 168 0.39 3.09 -0.47
CA LYS A 168 -0.62 2.04 -0.25
C LYS A 168 -1.89 2.29 -1.07
N ILE A 169 -2.38 3.53 -1.10
CA ILE A 169 -3.56 3.92 -1.89
C ILE A 169 -3.30 3.72 -3.38
N CYS A 170 -2.16 4.21 -3.86
CA CYS A 170 -1.77 4.08 -5.26
C CYS A 170 -1.65 2.61 -5.68
N ASN A 171 -0.97 1.76 -4.90
CA ASN A 171 -0.86 0.33 -5.19
C ASN A 171 -2.24 -0.36 -5.24
N ALA A 172 -3.16 0.00 -4.36
CA ALA A 172 -4.53 -0.53 -4.40
C ALA A 172 -5.26 -0.11 -5.69
N ASN A 173 -5.05 1.12 -6.17
CA ASN A 173 -5.62 1.59 -7.43
C ASN A 173 -5.02 0.88 -8.64
N VAL A 174 -3.69 0.74 -8.69
CA VAL A 174 -2.97 -0.02 -9.73
C VAL A 174 -3.50 -1.45 -9.80
N ASN A 175 -3.64 -2.13 -8.66
CA ASN A 175 -4.18 -3.50 -8.61
C ASN A 175 -5.62 -3.58 -9.11
N ARG A 176 -6.46 -2.62 -8.73
CA ARG A 176 -7.85 -2.54 -9.22
C ARG A 176 -7.91 -2.32 -10.74
N LYS A 177 -7.08 -1.43 -11.28
CA LYS A 177 -6.99 -1.16 -12.73
C LYS A 177 -6.46 -2.39 -13.47
N ASN A 178 -5.40 -3.01 -12.99
CA ASN A 178 -4.88 -4.27 -13.52
C ASN A 178 -5.93 -5.37 -13.57
N TYR A 179 -6.72 -5.53 -12.51
CA TYR A 179 -7.81 -6.51 -12.49
C TYR A 179 -8.85 -6.22 -13.58
N LYS A 180 -9.27 -4.96 -13.73
CA LYS A 180 -10.20 -4.55 -14.79
C LYS A 180 -9.61 -4.73 -16.18
N ALA A 181 -8.35 -4.36 -16.39
CA ALA A 181 -7.65 -4.53 -17.66
C ALA A 181 -7.54 -6.01 -18.04
N LYS A 182 -7.23 -6.89 -17.07
CA LYS A 182 -7.24 -8.35 -17.27
C LYS A 182 -8.65 -8.87 -17.60
N GLN A 183 -9.68 -8.39 -16.92
CA GLN A 183 -11.07 -8.76 -17.24
C GLN A 183 -11.48 -8.32 -18.65
N ALA A 184 -11.08 -7.11 -19.07
CA ALA A 184 -11.34 -6.59 -20.40
C ALA A 184 -10.55 -7.36 -21.48
N ALA A 185 -9.27 -7.67 -21.21
CA ALA A 185 -8.42 -8.46 -22.11
C ALA A 185 -8.87 -9.92 -22.23
N LEU A 186 -9.52 -10.46 -21.20
CA LEU A 186 -10.19 -11.77 -21.25
C LEU A 186 -11.45 -11.76 -22.13
N ASP A 187 -11.84 -10.61 -22.70
CA ASP A 187 -12.92 -10.43 -23.67
C ASP A 187 -14.13 -11.33 -23.37
N LEU A 188 -14.64 -11.22 -22.14
CA LEU A 188 -15.92 -11.79 -21.72
C LEU A 188 -17.11 -11.14 -22.45
N SER A 189 -16.86 -10.19 -23.36
CA SER A 189 -17.81 -9.60 -24.32
C SER A 189 -17.89 -10.35 -25.65
N LYS A 190 -16.87 -11.15 -26.03
CA LYS A 190 -16.97 -12.15 -27.10
C LYS A 190 -17.68 -13.42 -26.67
N TYR A 191 -17.87 -13.63 -25.37
CA TYR A 191 -18.72 -14.68 -24.87
C TYR A 191 -20.09 -14.06 -24.53
N PRO A 192 -21.20 -14.59 -25.06
CA PRO A 192 -22.53 -14.07 -24.78
C PRO A 192 -22.77 -14.06 -23.28
N GLN A 193 -22.92 -12.88 -22.70
CA GLN A 193 -23.44 -12.74 -21.35
C GLN A 193 -24.89 -13.21 -21.39
N ILE A 194 -25.14 -14.42 -20.88
CA ILE A 194 -26.46 -15.02 -20.83
C ILE A 194 -27.38 -14.10 -20.02
N VAL A 195 -28.25 -13.38 -20.71
CA VAL A 195 -29.15 -12.39 -20.11
C VAL A 195 -30.26 -13.13 -19.33
N ASN A 196 -30.30 -12.90 -18.02
CA ASN A 196 -31.45 -13.11 -17.13
C ASN A 196 -32.21 -14.45 -17.21
N THR A 197 -31.58 -15.56 -16.78
CA THR A 197 -32.31 -16.79 -16.38
C THR A 197 -31.73 -17.44 -15.12
N THR A 198 -31.28 -16.66 -14.14
CA THR A 198 -30.52 -17.19 -12.99
C THR A 198 -31.22 -18.36 -12.29
N SER A 199 -32.54 -18.29 -12.02
CA SER A 199 -33.18 -19.41 -11.29
C SER A 199 -33.34 -20.70 -12.11
N GLU A 200 -33.70 -20.64 -13.40
CA GLU A 200 -33.93 -21.85 -14.21
C GLU A 200 -32.61 -22.50 -14.62
N LEU A 201 -31.63 -21.67 -15.03
CA LEU A 201 -30.29 -22.11 -15.35
C LEU A 201 -29.63 -22.76 -14.12
N ASP A 202 -29.66 -22.09 -12.97
CA ASP A 202 -29.04 -22.60 -11.75
C ASP A 202 -29.66 -23.94 -11.31
N GLN A 203 -30.99 -24.07 -11.38
CA GLN A 203 -31.67 -25.33 -11.07
C GLN A 203 -31.35 -26.44 -12.07
N TYR A 204 -31.20 -26.13 -13.35
CA TYR A 204 -30.78 -27.10 -14.34
C TYR A 204 -29.34 -27.53 -14.11
N VAL A 205 -28.40 -26.58 -14.03
CA VAL A 205 -26.97 -26.87 -13.87
C VAL A 205 -26.74 -27.64 -12.56
N CYS A 206 -27.40 -27.28 -11.46
CA CYS A 206 -27.30 -28.01 -10.20
C CYS A 206 -27.79 -29.48 -10.30
N ARG A 207 -28.77 -29.79 -11.15
CA ARG A 207 -29.21 -31.18 -11.45
C ARG A 207 -28.27 -31.89 -12.43
N TYR A 208 -27.66 -31.15 -13.33
CA TYR A 208 -26.75 -31.64 -14.35
C TYR A 208 -25.38 -32.01 -13.78
N VAL A 209 -24.83 -31.18 -12.87
CA VAL A 209 -23.46 -31.33 -12.37
C VAL A 209 -23.29 -32.57 -11.50
N LYS A 210 -22.71 -33.60 -12.11
CA LYS A 210 -22.26 -34.83 -11.48
C LYS A 210 -21.08 -35.39 -12.26
N GLN A 211 -20.20 -36.10 -11.58
CA GLN A 211 -19.04 -36.73 -12.23
C GLN A 211 -19.50 -37.60 -13.41
N GLY A 212 -18.88 -37.40 -14.58
CA GLY A 212 -19.22 -38.16 -15.79
C GLY A 212 -20.32 -37.56 -16.66
N ALA A 213 -20.98 -36.47 -16.24
CA ALA A 213 -21.96 -35.76 -17.07
C ALA A 213 -21.35 -35.33 -18.41
N LYS A 214 -22.11 -35.44 -19.52
CA LYS A 214 -21.57 -35.24 -20.87
C LYS A 214 -21.75 -33.81 -21.35
N LEU A 215 -20.70 -33.22 -21.93
CA LEU A 215 -20.75 -31.83 -22.44
C LEU A 215 -21.88 -31.63 -23.48
N ASN A 216 -22.11 -32.61 -24.34
CA ASN A 216 -23.14 -32.54 -25.38
C ASN A 216 -24.56 -32.39 -24.81
N ASP A 217 -24.86 -33.03 -23.67
CA ASP A 217 -26.18 -32.90 -23.03
C ASP A 217 -26.42 -31.47 -22.54
N LEU A 218 -25.39 -30.84 -21.96
CA LEU A 218 -25.44 -29.44 -21.55
C LEU A 218 -25.60 -28.52 -22.76
N VAL A 219 -24.76 -28.68 -23.78
CA VAL A 219 -24.76 -27.82 -24.98
C VAL A 219 -26.11 -27.89 -25.69
N LYS A 220 -26.69 -29.08 -25.87
CA LYS A 220 -28.03 -29.25 -26.47
C LYS A 220 -29.12 -28.50 -25.69
N VAL A 221 -29.14 -28.64 -24.37
CA VAL A 221 -30.14 -27.95 -23.55
C VAL A 221 -29.88 -26.45 -23.56
N ALA A 222 -28.63 -26.02 -23.44
CA ALA A 222 -28.27 -24.62 -23.43
C ALA A 222 -28.64 -23.92 -24.75
N LEU A 223 -28.43 -24.56 -25.91
CA LEU A 223 -28.88 -24.04 -27.21
C LEU A 223 -30.41 -23.98 -27.30
N ASN A 224 -31.10 -25.06 -26.92
CA ASN A 224 -32.56 -25.12 -26.97
C ASN A 224 -33.22 -24.07 -26.06
N LYS A 225 -32.58 -23.79 -24.92
CA LYS A 225 -33.01 -22.77 -23.96
C LYS A 225 -32.46 -21.38 -24.28
N GLN A 226 -31.71 -21.22 -25.37
CA GLN A 226 -31.05 -19.98 -25.76
C GLN A 226 -30.18 -19.38 -24.64
N TRP A 227 -29.64 -20.24 -23.77
CA TRP A 227 -28.62 -19.85 -22.81
C TRP A 227 -27.31 -19.57 -23.52
N ILE A 228 -27.01 -20.32 -24.58
CA ILE A 228 -25.90 -20.04 -25.48
C ILE A 228 -26.44 -19.99 -26.91
N MET A 229 -25.87 -19.15 -27.78
CA MET A 229 -26.21 -19.15 -29.21
C MET A 229 -25.15 -19.90 -30.00
N LYS A 230 -25.53 -20.53 -31.12
CA LYS A 230 -24.59 -21.30 -31.95
C LYS A 230 -23.58 -20.38 -32.64
N GLU A 231 -24.01 -19.15 -32.93
CA GLU A 231 -23.28 -18.11 -33.64
C GLU A 231 -22.13 -17.53 -32.80
N ASP A 232 -22.20 -17.67 -31.47
CA ASP A 232 -21.19 -17.20 -30.53
C ASP A 232 -19.95 -18.10 -30.48
N TYR A 233 -19.99 -19.27 -31.13
CA TYR A 233 -18.88 -20.20 -31.18
C TYR A 233 -18.33 -20.31 -32.60
N ASP A 234 -17.05 -19.99 -32.72
CA ASP A 234 -16.27 -20.33 -33.90
C ASP A 234 -16.24 -21.87 -34.05
N GLN A 235 -16.61 -22.38 -35.23
CA GLN A 235 -16.67 -23.82 -35.50
C GLN A 235 -15.32 -24.51 -35.29
N ASP A 236 -14.22 -23.74 -35.39
CA ASP A 236 -12.87 -24.24 -35.23
C ASP A 236 -12.29 -24.11 -33.81
N GLN A 237 -13.00 -23.46 -32.89
CA GLN A 237 -12.55 -23.32 -31.51
C GLN A 237 -13.23 -24.33 -30.58
N PRO A 238 -12.50 -24.89 -29.60
CA PRO A 238 -13.12 -25.72 -28.57
C PRO A 238 -14.13 -24.88 -27.76
N VAL A 239 -15.34 -25.42 -27.59
CA VAL A 239 -16.45 -24.79 -26.84
C VAL A 239 -16.06 -24.55 -25.38
N ASN A 240 -15.07 -25.29 -24.88
CA ASN A 240 -14.59 -25.26 -23.51
C ASN A 240 -13.08 -24.97 -23.42
N SER A 241 -12.51 -24.05 -24.19
CA SER A 241 -11.05 -23.80 -24.20
C SER A 241 -10.50 -23.03 -22.98
N GLN A 242 -11.35 -22.60 -22.03
CA GLN A 242 -10.93 -21.69 -20.97
C GLN A 242 -10.10 -22.38 -19.88
N ARG A 243 -9.19 -21.59 -19.30
CA ARG A 243 -8.39 -21.93 -18.12
C ARG A 243 -8.82 -21.05 -16.95
N ILE A 244 -9.25 -21.66 -15.85
CA ILE A 244 -9.80 -20.93 -14.70
C ILE A 244 -9.14 -21.40 -13.40
N VAL A 245 -8.75 -20.44 -12.57
CA VAL A 245 -8.18 -20.64 -11.23
C VAL A 245 -9.23 -20.28 -10.20
N ASP A 246 -9.48 -21.18 -9.23
CA ASP A 246 -10.42 -20.93 -8.14
C ASP A 246 -9.79 -20.12 -6.99
N SER A 247 -10.59 -19.81 -5.97
CA SER A 247 -10.13 -19.06 -4.78
C SER A 247 -9.05 -19.78 -3.96
N ASN A 248 -8.91 -21.11 -4.12
CA ASN A 248 -7.85 -21.91 -3.50
C ASN A 248 -6.63 -22.09 -4.42
N GLN A 249 -6.52 -21.28 -5.48
CA GLN A 249 -5.45 -21.35 -6.48
C GLN A 249 -5.43 -22.68 -7.27
N ALA A 250 -6.52 -23.45 -7.27
CA ALA A 250 -6.63 -24.67 -8.06
C ALA A 250 -7.04 -24.31 -9.49
N GLU A 251 -6.20 -24.69 -10.46
CA GLU A 251 -6.44 -24.46 -11.88
C GLU A 251 -7.18 -25.62 -12.55
N ARG A 252 -8.08 -25.30 -13.47
CA ARG A 252 -8.70 -26.24 -14.40
C ARG A 252 -8.62 -25.71 -15.83
N GLN A 253 -8.47 -26.64 -16.76
CA GLN A 253 -8.55 -26.40 -18.20
C GLN A 253 -9.84 -27.02 -18.72
N ASN A 254 -10.09 -26.85 -20.02
CA ASN A 254 -11.25 -27.43 -20.68
C ASN A 254 -12.57 -26.93 -20.06
N VAL A 255 -12.60 -25.66 -19.65
CA VAL A 255 -13.71 -25.05 -18.92
C VAL A 255 -14.67 -24.34 -19.85
N ILE A 256 -15.98 -24.59 -19.67
CA ILE A 256 -17.06 -23.79 -20.24
C ILE A 256 -17.74 -22.97 -19.13
N ARG A 257 -18.07 -21.72 -19.45
CA ARG A 257 -18.88 -20.86 -18.57
C ARG A 257 -20.31 -20.78 -19.07
N VAL A 258 -21.26 -20.98 -18.16
CA VAL A 258 -22.69 -20.81 -18.42
C VAL A 258 -23.30 -20.06 -17.24
N GLY A 259 -23.58 -18.76 -17.43
CA GLY A 259 -23.97 -17.87 -16.33
C GLY A 259 -22.87 -17.77 -15.28
N GLY A 260 -23.24 -17.92 -14.01
CA GLY A 260 -22.28 -17.94 -12.88
C GLY A 260 -21.51 -19.26 -12.72
N TRP A 261 -21.72 -20.26 -13.58
CA TRP A 261 -21.10 -21.58 -13.45
C TRP A 261 -19.84 -21.71 -14.31
N ALA A 262 -18.82 -22.35 -13.76
CA ALA A 262 -17.65 -22.84 -14.47
C ALA A 262 -17.61 -24.36 -14.40
N LEU A 263 -17.59 -25.03 -15.56
CA LEU A 263 -17.70 -26.48 -15.69
C LEU A 263 -16.48 -27.02 -16.45
N ALA A 264 -15.63 -27.79 -15.79
CA ALA A 264 -14.39 -28.32 -16.35
C ALA A 264 -14.55 -29.78 -16.80
N TYR A 265 -14.21 -30.04 -18.06
CA TYR A 265 -14.30 -31.36 -18.67
C TYR A 265 -12.93 -32.02 -18.82
N ASP A 266 -12.89 -33.32 -19.08
CA ASP A 266 -11.66 -34.07 -19.30
C ASP A 266 -10.89 -33.66 -20.56
N SER A 267 -11.59 -33.14 -21.56
CA SER A 267 -11.05 -32.81 -22.87
C SER A 267 -11.77 -31.61 -23.47
N GLY A 268 -11.07 -30.88 -24.34
CA GLY A 268 -11.68 -29.86 -25.20
C GLY A 268 -12.49 -30.53 -26.31
N ALA A 269 -13.61 -29.92 -26.72
CA ALA A 269 -14.34 -30.36 -27.92
C ALA A 269 -14.83 -29.15 -28.72
N LYS A 270 -14.67 -29.22 -30.04
CA LYS A 270 -15.29 -28.28 -30.98
C LYS A 270 -16.77 -28.58 -31.14
N PHE A 271 -17.54 -27.60 -31.62
CA PHE A 271 -18.97 -27.78 -31.83
C PHE A 271 -19.27 -28.90 -32.85
N SER A 272 -18.52 -28.95 -33.95
CA SER A 272 -18.62 -30.00 -34.97
C SER A 272 -18.31 -31.39 -34.43
N GLU A 273 -17.37 -31.49 -33.49
CA GLU A 273 -17.02 -32.76 -32.84
C GLU A 273 -18.14 -33.24 -31.90
N LEU A 274 -18.81 -32.32 -31.20
CA LEU A 274 -19.99 -32.64 -30.38
C LEU A 274 -21.17 -33.12 -31.23
N GLU A 275 -21.40 -32.50 -32.40
CA GLU A 275 -22.39 -32.95 -33.38
C GLU A 275 -22.02 -34.35 -33.94
N ALA A 276 -20.73 -34.63 -34.12
CA ALA A 276 -20.21 -35.93 -34.54
C ALA A 276 -20.19 -37.01 -33.43
N GLY A 277 -20.61 -36.68 -32.20
CA GLY A 277 -20.75 -37.63 -31.10
C GLY A 277 -19.59 -37.68 -30.10
N THR A 278 -18.62 -36.76 -30.18
CA THR A 278 -17.61 -36.58 -29.13
C THR A 278 -18.29 -36.09 -27.85
N ASN A 279 -17.98 -36.70 -26.71
CA ASN A 279 -18.70 -36.46 -25.46
C ASN A 279 -17.75 -36.36 -24.26
N PRO A 280 -17.04 -35.21 -24.10
CA PRO A 280 -16.21 -34.94 -22.92
C PRO A 280 -17.01 -35.13 -21.63
N THR A 281 -16.33 -35.60 -20.58
CA THR A 281 -16.96 -35.85 -19.27
C THR A 281 -16.62 -34.78 -18.25
N LEU A 282 -17.63 -34.32 -17.52
CA LEU A 282 -17.48 -33.35 -16.43
C LEU A 282 -16.60 -33.94 -15.32
N LYS A 283 -15.54 -33.22 -14.97
CA LYS A 283 -14.58 -33.57 -13.91
C LYS A 283 -14.71 -32.69 -12.68
N SER A 284 -14.98 -31.41 -12.87
CA SER A 284 -15.17 -30.49 -11.75
C SER A 284 -16.07 -29.31 -12.11
N TRP A 285 -16.71 -28.71 -11.12
CA TRP A 285 -17.56 -27.54 -11.32
C TRP A 285 -17.51 -26.58 -10.14
N MET A 286 -17.74 -25.31 -10.41
CA MET A 286 -17.92 -24.28 -9.39
C MET A 286 -18.95 -23.26 -9.84
N ASN A 287 -19.41 -22.45 -8.89
CA ASN A 287 -20.25 -21.30 -9.17
C ASN A 287 -19.68 -20.08 -8.46
N ASP A 288 -19.73 -18.91 -9.12
CA ASP A 288 -19.15 -17.67 -8.64
C ASP A 288 -19.90 -17.11 -7.41
N SER A 289 -21.14 -17.54 -7.17
CA SER A 289 -22.02 -17.09 -6.08
C SER A 289 -22.94 -18.22 -5.59
N ALA A 290 -22.37 -19.22 -4.91
CA ALA A 290 -23.08 -20.39 -4.41
C ALA A 290 -24.19 -20.06 -3.40
N ASP A 291 -24.13 -18.92 -2.73
CA ASP A 291 -25.06 -18.44 -1.73
C ASP A 291 -26.42 -18.02 -2.31
N ILE A 292 -26.47 -17.64 -3.58
CA ILE A 292 -27.70 -17.22 -4.27
C ILE A 292 -28.30 -18.31 -5.16
N VAL A 293 -27.60 -19.43 -5.37
CA VAL A 293 -28.05 -20.57 -6.18
C VAL A 293 -29.11 -21.38 -5.41
N PRO A 294 -30.36 -21.47 -5.89
CA PRO A 294 -31.39 -22.26 -5.22
C PRO A 294 -31.01 -23.75 -5.16
N GLY A 295 -30.95 -24.32 -3.96
CA GLY A 295 -30.57 -25.73 -3.77
C GLY A 295 -29.06 -26.00 -3.86
N ALA A 296 -28.22 -24.96 -3.85
CA ALA A 296 -26.76 -25.05 -3.93
C ALA A 296 -26.15 -26.12 -3.02
N LYS A 297 -26.66 -26.31 -1.80
CA LYS A 297 -26.14 -27.30 -0.84
C LYS A 297 -26.08 -28.73 -1.40
N ASN A 298 -26.92 -29.05 -2.38
CA ASN A 298 -26.97 -30.39 -2.99
C ASN A 298 -25.89 -30.62 -4.05
N CYS A 299 -25.42 -29.54 -4.69
CA CYS A 299 -24.49 -29.61 -5.83
C CYS A 299 -23.18 -28.85 -5.62
N LEU A 300 -23.09 -27.90 -4.68
CA LEU A 300 -21.94 -27.06 -4.37
C LEU A 300 -21.54 -27.25 -2.89
N ARG A 301 -20.63 -28.18 -2.64
CA ARG A 301 -20.21 -28.57 -1.28
C ARG A 301 -19.15 -27.66 -0.69
N LYS A 302 -18.34 -27.01 -1.54
CA LYS A 302 -17.13 -26.28 -1.12
C LYS A 302 -17.24 -24.75 -1.08
N GLY A 303 -18.46 -24.20 -1.17
CA GLY A 303 -18.69 -22.75 -1.18
C GLY A 303 -18.49 -22.11 -2.56
N SER A 304 -18.65 -20.79 -2.63
CA SER A 304 -18.50 -20.00 -3.87
C SER A 304 -17.05 -19.99 -4.35
N ASN A 305 -16.83 -20.02 -5.66
CA ASN A 305 -15.51 -19.96 -6.29
C ASN A 305 -14.53 -21.06 -5.83
N VAL A 306 -15.03 -22.28 -5.56
CA VAL A 306 -14.19 -23.44 -5.24
C VAL A 306 -14.62 -24.66 -6.05
N TRP A 307 -13.67 -25.38 -6.64
CA TRP A 307 -13.95 -26.57 -7.45
C TRP A 307 -14.51 -27.74 -6.63
N ASN A 308 -15.73 -28.14 -6.98
CA ASN A 308 -16.35 -29.41 -6.61
C ASN A 308 -15.91 -30.49 -7.61
N ASN A 309 -15.80 -31.74 -7.14
CA ASN A 309 -15.45 -32.90 -7.95
C ASN A 309 -16.49 -34.00 -7.73
#